data_AF-A0A8T6DKJ2-F1
#
_entry.id   AF-A0A8T6DKJ2-F1
#
_cell.length_a   1.000
_cell.length_b   1.000
_cell.length_c   1.000
_cell.angle_alpha   90.00
_cell.angle_beta   90.00
_cell.angle_gamma   90.00
#
_symmetry.space_group_name_H-M   'P 1'
#
loop_
_entity.id
_entity.type
_entity.pdbx_description
1 polymer ?
#
loop_
_entity_poly.entity_id
_entity_poly.type
_entity_poly.pdbx_seq_one_letter_code
_entity_poly.pdbx_strand_id
1 'polypeptide(L)'
;MPWRLPHDELALFPADALRERAAMPAGVRLAFHSDTEIVVGNVVPQPADPEGEFIGIDLYCDGEFVGSCEMAGQSEFRFDGLPVGNKLLELWLPQHAEFKLRSLTISDGASIRPYDDMRPKWVTYGSSITHCRAAGSPSTTWPAFAARKHGLNLTCLGYGGNCHLEPMVARMMRDLPADFLSMKVGINIYGSDSLSPRTFQSAIIGFVQIVREKHPDTPFVVISSIYSPGREDALNGVGFTLDDMRQEAAAAVSAMQG
;
A
#
# COMPACT_ATOMS: atom_id res chain seq x y z
N MET A 1 1.25 -12.46 -10.70
CA MET A 1 1.10 -11.96 -9.32
C MET A 1 1.69 -10.56 -9.28
N PRO A 2 0.96 -9.54 -8.86
CA PRO A 2 1.54 -8.23 -8.61
C PRO A 2 2.49 -8.27 -7.41
N TRP A 3 3.65 -7.63 -7.54
CA TRP A 3 4.60 -7.42 -6.45
C TRP A 3 4.73 -5.93 -6.16
N ARG A 4 4.86 -5.58 -4.87
CA ARG A 4 5.11 -4.20 -4.42
C ARG A 4 6.58 -3.95 -4.05
N LEU A 5 7.47 -4.87 -4.43
CA LEU A 5 8.92 -4.73 -4.46
C LEU A 5 9.41 -5.14 -5.86
N PRO A 6 10.58 -4.67 -6.31
CA PRO A 6 11.18 -5.13 -7.56
C PRO A 6 11.48 -6.63 -7.45
N HIS A 7 10.72 -7.45 -8.19
CA HIS A 7 10.75 -8.90 -8.06
C HIS A 7 12.16 -9.49 -8.33
N ASP A 8 12.86 -8.95 -9.32
CA ASP A 8 14.17 -9.43 -9.73
C ASP A 8 15.29 -9.01 -8.75
N GLU A 9 15.00 -8.12 -7.80
CA GLU A 9 15.92 -7.62 -6.79
C GLU A 9 15.50 -8.00 -5.36
N LEU A 10 14.57 -8.95 -5.17
CA LEU A 10 14.05 -9.33 -3.85
C LEU A 10 15.17 -9.68 -2.84
N ALA A 11 16.28 -10.23 -3.32
CA ALA A 11 17.44 -10.56 -2.50
C ALA A 11 18.07 -9.35 -1.77
N LEU A 12 17.87 -8.13 -2.28
CA LEU A 12 18.38 -6.89 -1.68
C LEU A 12 17.53 -6.37 -0.52
N PHE A 13 16.32 -6.89 -0.35
CA PHE A 13 15.40 -6.49 0.73
C PHE A 13 15.44 -7.50 1.88
N PRO A 14 15.20 -7.06 3.13
CA PRO A 14 15.06 -7.97 4.28
C PRO A 14 14.22 -9.21 3.96
N ALA A 15 14.67 -10.37 4.43
CA ALA A 15 14.03 -11.64 4.12
C ALA A 15 12.69 -11.83 4.84
N ASP A 16 11.97 -12.85 4.40
CA ASP A 16 10.75 -13.43 4.98
C ASP A 16 9.58 -12.45 5.13
N ALA A 17 9.48 -11.70 6.22
CA ALA A 17 8.28 -10.93 6.54
C ALA A 17 8.03 -9.76 5.57
N LEU A 18 9.06 -8.99 5.20
CA LEU A 18 8.89 -7.88 4.27
C LEU A 18 8.49 -8.39 2.87
N ARG A 19 9.13 -9.46 2.38
CA ARG A 19 8.86 -10.04 1.06
C ARG A 19 7.46 -10.66 1.01
N GLU A 20 7.04 -11.35 2.06
CA GLU A 20 5.66 -11.85 2.20
C GLU A 20 4.65 -10.70 2.09
N ARG A 21 4.83 -9.62 2.85
CA ARG A 21 3.94 -8.45 2.80
C ARG A 21 3.96 -7.76 1.44
N ALA A 22 5.10 -7.76 0.74
CA ALA A 22 5.23 -7.19 -0.58
C ALA A 22 4.53 -7.98 -1.69
N ALA A 23 4.28 -9.28 -1.49
CA ALA A 23 3.50 -10.11 -2.41
C ALA A 23 1.97 -9.89 -2.26
N MET A 24 1.53 -9.24 -1.17
CA MET A 24 0.14 -8.88 -0.94
C MET A 24 -0.19 -7.55 -1.63
N PRO A 25 -1.19 -7.47 -2.53
CA PRO A 25 -1.43 -6.32 -3.40
C PRO A 25 -2.19 -5.16 -2.75
N ALA A 26 -1.86 -4.81 -1.50
CA ALA A 26 -2.42 -3.63 -0.83
C ALA A 26 -2.29 -2.37 -1.72
N GLY A 27 -3.43 -1.76 -2.05
CA GLY A 27 -3.52 -0.56 -2.89
C GLY A 27 -3.27 -0.79 -4.39
N VAL A 28 -3.06 -2.03 -4.84
CA VAL A 28 -2.91 -2.35 -6.27
C VAL A 28 -4.29 -2.52 -6.90
N ARG A 29 -4.42 -2.03 -8.14
CA ARG A 29 -5.63 -2.19 -8.94
C ARG A 29 -5.32 -2.72 -10.34
N LEU A 30 -6.22 -3.53 -10.87
CA LEU A 30 -6.30 -3.82 -12.30
C LEU A 30 -7.35 -2.87 -12.90
N ALA A 31 -6.93 -2.02 -13.84
CA ALA A 31 -7.80 -1.01 -14.44
C ALA A 31 -7.78 -1.06 -15.97
N PHE A 32 -8.95 -0.96 -16.59
CA PHE A 32 -9.09 -1.00 -18.04
C PHE A 32 -10.40 -0.35 -18.48
N HIS A 33 -10.42 0.15 -19.72
CA HIS A 33 -11.65 0.55 -20.38
C HIS A 33 -12.30 -0.64 -21.08
N SER A 34 -13.61 -0.76 -20.95
CA SER A 34 -14.38 -1.81 -21.63
C SER A 34 -15.86 -1.41 -21.72
N ASP A 35 -16.55 -1.94 -22.71
CA ASP A 35 -18.01 -1.92 -22.83
C ASP A 35 -18.69 -3.18 -22.26
N THR A 36 -17.93 -4.08 -21.63
CA THR A 36 -18.43 -5.33 -21.03
C THR A 36 -19.51 -5.12 -19.97
N GLU A 37 -20.51 -5.99 -19.94
CA GLU A 37 -21.56 -6.01 -18.90
C GLU A 37 -21.23 -7.00 -17.77
N ILE A 38 -20.21 -7.85 -17.97
CA ILE A 38 -19.74 -8.81 -16.97
C ILE A 38 -18.22 -8.75 -16.83
N VAL A 39 -17.72 -9.09 -15.64
CA VAL A 39 -16.30 -9.38 -15.43
C VAL A 39 -16.20 -10.64 -14.60
N VAL A 40 -15.48 -11.64 -15.12
CA VAL A 40 -15.19 -12.89 -14.41
C VAL A 40 -13.69 -13.09 -14.37
N GLY A 41 -13.11 -13.26 -13.19
CA GLY A 41 -11.68 -13.55 -13.06
C GLY A 41 -11.44 -14.93 -12.50
N ASN A 42 -10.68 -15.75 -13.21
CA ASN A 42 -10.18 -17.03 -12.70
C ASN A 42 -8.90 -16.80 -11.91
N VAL A 43 -8.82 -17.31 -10.69
CA VAL A 43 -7.72 -17.05 -9.76
C VAL A 43 -7.17 -18.34 -9.16
N VAL A 44 -5.97 -18.28 -8.59
CA VAL A 44 -5.49 -19.33 -7.69
C VAL A 44 -6.17 -19.13 -6.32
N PRO A 45 -6.90 -20.13 -5.81
CA PRO A 45 -7.53 -20.03 -4.50
C PRO A 45 -6.53 -19.72 -3.41
N GLN A 46 -6.93 -18.84 -2.49
CA GLN A 46 -6.21 -18.57 -1.25
C GLN A 46 -7.01 -19.13 -0.07
N PRO A 47 -6.35 -19.60 1.00
CA PRO A 47 -7.07 -19.97 2.21
C PRO A 47 -7.77 -18.75 2.82
N ALA A 48 -8.80 -18.99 3.62
CA ALA A 48 -9.39 -17.95 4.46
C ALA A 48 -8.36 -17.40 5.46
N ASP A 49 -8.51 -16.13 5.84
CA ASP A 49 -7.69 -15.56 6.90
C ASP A 49 -8.00 -16.25 8.24
N PRO A 50 -7.00 -16.70 9.01
CA PRO A 50 -7.22 -17.37 10.30
C PRO A 50 -7.95 -16.51 11.34
N GLU A 51 -7.87 -15.18 11.24
CA GLU A 51 -8.53 -14.23 12.13
C GLU A 51 -9.91 -13.80 11.60
N GLY A 52 -10.35 -14.34 10.46
CA GLY A 52 -11.65 -14.07 9.86
C GLY A 52 -11.75 -12.74 9.11
N GLU A 53 -10.60 -12.12 8.79
CA GLU A 53 -10.54 -10.89 7.99
C GLU A 53 -11.00 -11.14 6.55
N PHE A 54 -11.67 -10.15 5.95
CA PHE A 54 -12.18 -10.21 4.58
C PHE A 54 -11.05 -10.30 3.55
N ILE A 55 -11.10 -11.29 2.66
CA ILE A 55 -10.17 -11.42 1.53
C ILE A 55 -10.99 -11.39 0.25
N GLY A 56 -10.98 -10.25 -0.45
CA GLY A 56 -11.77 -10.12 -1.66
C GLY A 56 -11.29 -9.05 -2.61
N ILE A 57 -12.11 -8.79 -3.62
CA ILE A 57 -11.93 -7.73 -4.60
C ILE A 57 -13.09 -6.76 -4.52
N ASP A 58 -12.80 -5.48 -4.65
CA ASP A 58 -13.82 -4.45 -4.90
C ASP A 58 -13.80 -4.05 -6.37
N LEU A 59 -14.98 -3.87 -6.97
CA LEU A 59 -15.13 -3.31 -8.31
C LEU A 59 -15.67 -1.88 -8.23
N TYR A 60 -15.02 -0.99 -8.98
CA TYR A 60 -15.51 0.34 -9.30
C TYR A 60 -15.76 0.48 -10.80
N CYS A 61 -16.79 1.24 -11.16
CA CYS A 61 -17.16 1.60 -12.52
C CYS A 61 -17.27 3.13 -12.61
N ASP A 62 -16.44 3.75 -13.44
CA ASP A 62 -16.37 5.22 -13.61
C ASP A 62 -16.27 5.99 -12.28
N GLY A 63 -15.54 5.41 -11.31
CA GLY A 63 -15.33 5.99 -9.98
C GLY A 63 -16.41 5.65 -8.95
N GLU A 64 -17.52 5.01 -9.36
CA GLU A 64 -18.59 4.57 -8.48
C GLU A 64 -18.39 3.13 -8.02
N PHE A 65 -18.68 2.85 -6.75
CA PHE A 65 -18.57 1.51 -6.19
C PHE A 65 -19.68 0.60 -6.71
N VAL A 66 -19.32 -0.55 -7.28
CA VAL A 66 -20.26 -1.55 -7.79
C VAL A 66 -20.53 -2.63 -6.75
N GLY A 67 -19.48 -3.14 -6.10
CA GLY A 67 -19.61 -4.20 -5.10
C GLY A 67 -18.29 -4.85 -4.73
N SER A 68 -18.37 -5.76 -3.76
CA SER A 68 -17.26 -6.60 -3.30
C SER A 68 -17.54 -8.07 -3.56
N CYS A 69 -16.50 -8.84 -3.88
CA CYS A 69 -16.58 -10.29 -4.03
C CYS A 69 -15.57 -10.95 -3.08
N GLU A 70 -16.08 -11.77 -2.14
CA GLU A 70 -15.26 -12.60 -1.25
C GLU A 70 -14.53 -13.67 -2.07
N MET A 71 -13.25 -13.88 -1.78
CA MET A 71 -12.37 -14.75 -2.54
C MET A 71 -11.75 -15.86 -1.71
N ALA A 72 -11.90 -15.87 -0.38
CA ALA A 72 -11.40 -16.94 0.46
C ALA A 72 -11.93 -18.31 -0.02
N GLY A 73 -11.01 -19.21 -0.37
CA GLY A 73 -11.29 -20.54 -0.90
C GLY A 73 -11.86 -20.59 -2.33
N GLN A 74 -12.07 -19.45 -2.98
CA GLN A 74 -12.69 -19.38 -4.30
C GLN A 74 -11.66 -19.45 -5.43
N SER A 75 -12.00 -20.09 -6.54
CA SER A 75 -11.21 -20.09 -7.77
C SER A 75 -11.65 -19.04 -8.78
N GLU A 76 -12.73 -18.31 -8.50
CA GLU A 76 -13.35 -17.34 -9.39
C GLU A 76 -13.94 -16.17 -8.60
N PHE A 77 -13.88 -14.97 -9.16
CA PHE A 77 -14.73 -13.85 -8.77
C PHE A 77 -15.58 -13.39 -9.95
N ARG A 78 -16.78 -12.87 -9.69
CA ARG A 78 -17.72 -12.47 -10.73
C ARG A 78 -18.47 -11.18 -10.37
N PHE A 79 -18.57 -10.29 -11.36
CA PHE A 79 -19.44 -9.12 -11.33
C PHE A 79 -20.33 -9.13 -12.59
N ASP A 80 -21.63 -8.96 -12.39
CA ASP A 80 -22.66 -8.96 -13.43
C ASP A 80 -23.41 -7.63 -13.47
N GLY A 81 -24.14 -7.40 -14.56
CA GLY A 81 -25.05 -6.25 -14.67
C GLY A 81 -24.33 -4.91 -14.68
N LEU A 82 -23.10 -4.86 -15.20
CA LEU A 82 -22.36 -3.62 -15.34
C LEU A 82 -23.03 -2.73 -16.40
N PRO A 83 -23.00 -1.40 -16.26
CA PRO A 83 -23.66 -0.49 -17.19
C PRO A 83 -23.21 -0.71 -18.64
N VAL A 84 -24.12 -0.61 -19.61
CA VAL A 84 -23.78 -0.71 -21.04
C VAL A 84 -22.88 0.44 -21.50
N GLY A 85 -22.07 0.19 -22.53
CA GLY A 85 -21.19 1.20 -23.13
C GLY A 85 -19.82 1.31 -22.47
N ASN A 86 -18.93 2.07 -23.11
CA ASN A 86 -17.53 2.17 -22.70
C ASN A 86 -17.37 2.93 -21.38
N LYS A 87 -16.76 2.27 -20.40
CA LYS A 87 -16.56 2.72 -19.02
C LYS A 87 -15.16 2.37 -18.54
N LEU A 88 -14.68 3.00 -17.48
CA LEU A 88 -13.49 2.60 -16.74
C LEU A 88 -13.89 1.60 -15.64
N LEU A 89 -13.26 0.43 -15.65
CA LEU A 89 -13.40 -0.57 -14.58
C LEU A 89 -12.11 -0.60 -13.77
N GLU A 90 -12.22 -0.51 -12.44
CA GLU A 90 -11.10 -0.65 -11.51
C GLU A 90 -11.38 -1.78 -10.51
N LEU A 91 -10.62 -2.88 -10.60
CA LEU A 91 -10.64 -3.98 -9.65
C LEU A 91 -9.56 -3.75 -8.59
N TRP A 92 -9.96 -3.43 -7.36
CA TRP A 92 -9.05 -3.28 -6.22
C TRP A 92 -8.74 -4.65 -5.64
N LEU A 93 -7.46 -5.02 -5.63
CA LEU A 93 -7.00 -6.36 -5.30
C LEU A 93 -6.89 -6.58 -3.77
N PRO A 94 -6.95 -7.84 -3.27
CA PRO A 94 -6.93 -8.14 -1.84
C PRO A 94 -5.76 -7.48 -1.11
N GLN A 95 -6.02 -6.68 -0.08
CA GLN A 95 -4.95 -5.99 0.64
C GLN A 95 -4.09 -6.93 1.49
N HIS A 96 -4.62 -8.09 1.87
CA HIS A 96 -3.97 -9.04 2.77
C HIS A 96 -4.18 -10.49 2.30
N ALA A 97 -3.69 -10.81 1.10
CA ALA A 97 -3.51 -12.18 0.60
C ALA A 97 -2.65 -12.13 -0.67
N GLU A 98 -2.03 -13.24 -1.08
CA GLU A 98 -1.47 -13.30 -2.43
C GLU A 98 -2.58 -13.27 -3.49
N PHE A 99 -2.35 -12.60 -4.62
CA PHE A 99 -3.30 -12.59 -5.73
C PHE A 99 -2.67 -13.09 -7.02
N LYS A 100 -3.20 -14.19 -7.56
CA LYS A 100 -2.73 -14.81 -8.81
C LYS A 100 -3.90 -14.96 -9.77
N LEU A 101 -4.04 -14.00 -10.69
CA LEU A 101 -4.99 -14.07 -11.80
C LEU A 101 -4.49 -15.05 -12.87
N ARG A 102 -5.35 -15.96 -13.31
CA ARG A 102 -5.11 -16.89 -14.42
C ARG A 102 -5.68 -16.36 -15.73
N SER A 103 -6.91 -15.85 -15.68
CA SER A 103 -7.58 -15.24 -16.84
C SER A 103 -8.67 -14.27 -16.39
N LEU A 104 -9.01 -13.34 -17.28
CA LEU A 104 -10.14 -12.44 -17.15
C LEU A 104 -11.06 -12.67 -18.35
N THR A 105 -12.36 -12.83 -18.09
CA THR A 105 -13.40 -13.01 -19.08
C THR A 105 -14.35 -11.82 -19.04
N ILE A 106 -14.73 -11.34 -20.22
CA ILE A 106 -15.68 -10.24 -20.45
C ILE A 106 -16.83 -10.73 -21.35
N SER A 107 -17.86 -9.91 -21.56
CA SER A 107 -18.96 -10.20 -22.48
C SER A 107 -18.44 -10.53 -23.88
N ASP A 108 -19.14 -11.43 -24.59
CA ASP A 108 -18.79 -11.75 -25.98
C ASP A 108 -18.87 -10.50 -26.88
N GLY A 109 -17.86 -10.30 -27.71
CA GLY A 109 -17.71 -9.11 -28.55
C GLY A 109 -17.33 -7.80 -27.84
N ALA A 110 -17.23 -7.78 -26.50
CA ALA A 110 -16.81 -6.59 -25.77
C ALA A 110 -15.32 -6.27 -26.01
N SER A 111 -15.00 -4.99 -25.98
CA SER A 111 -13.66 -4.45 -26.13
C SER A 111 -12.91 -4.37 -24.80
N ILE A 112 -11.58 -4.44 -24.85
CA ILE A 112 -10.71 -4.14 -23.72
C ILE A 112 -9.60 -3.19 -24.18
N ARG A 113 -9.39 -2.10 -23.45
CA ARG A 113 -8.30 -1.15 -23.70
C ARG A 113 -7.58 -0.83 -22.39
N PRO A 114 -6.25 -0.70 -22.39
CA PRO A 114 -5.51 -0.32 -21.20
C PRO A 114 -5.96 1.06 -20.71
N TYR A 115 -5.87 1.28 -19.40
CA TYR A 115 -6.07 2.59 -18.79
C TYR A 115 -4.74 3.15 -18.32
N ASP A 116 -4.26 4.19 -19.01
CA ASP A 116 -3.10 4.96 -18.60
C ASP A 116 -3.53 5.99 -17.55
N ASP A 117 -3.23 5.71 -16.29
CA ASP A 117 -3.71 6.51 -15.17
C ASP A 117 -2.89 7.80 -14.98
N MET A 118 -3.39 8.89 -15.56
CA MET A 118 -2.77 10.21 -15.55
C MET A 118 -3.02 11.01 -14.26
N ARG A 119 -3.73 10.44 -13.27
CA ARG A 119 -3.92 11.07 -11.96
C ARG A 119 -2.57 11.33 -11.26
N PRO A 120 -2.45 12.39 -10.43
CA PRO A 120 -1.23 12.65 -9.67
C PRO A 120 -0.81 11.45 -8.83
N LYS A 121 0.45 11.06 -8.95
CA LYS A 121 1.01 9.85 -8.34
C LYS A 121 1.35 10.11 -6.89
N TRP A 122 0.80 9.30 -6.00
CA TRP A 122 1.08 9.36 -4.59
C TRP A 122 1.72 8.06 -4.12
N VAL A 123 2.96 8.14 -3.65
CA VAL A 123 3.67 7.01 -3.05
C VAL A 123 3.66 7.17 -1.53
N THR A 124 3.13 6.17 -0.82
CA THR A 124 3.09 6.18 0.65
C THR A 124 3.79 4.97 1.25
N TYR A 125 4.75 5.19 2.14
CA TYR A 125 5.44 4.13 2.89
C TYR A 125 4.93 4.06 4.33
N GLY A 126 4.85 2.87 4.91
CA GLY A 126 4.50 2.76 6.32
C GLY A 126 4.26 1.35 6.84
N SER A 127 3.74 1.29 8.06
CA SER A 127 3.55 0.06 8.83
C SER A 127 2.27 -0.71 8.45
N SER A 128 1.83 -1.61 9.34
CA SER A 128 0.54 -2.30 9.26
C SER A 128 -0.64 -1.34 9.14
N ILE A 129 -0.49 -0.11 9.63
CA ILE A 129 -1.54 0.90 9.54
C ILE A 129 -1.63 1.46 8.12
N THR A 130 -0.54 1.54 7.36
CA THR A 130 -0.58 1.86 5.92
C THR A 130 -0.97 0.65 5.09
N HIS A 131 -0.60 -0.56 5.52
CA HIS A 131 -1.00 -1.80 4.87
C HIS A 131 -2.51 -2.09 4.99
N CYS A 132 -3.11 -1.73 6.14
CA CYS A 132 -4.54 -1.87 6.42
C CYS A 132 -5.09 -3.31 6.29
N ARG A 133 -4.40 -4.31 6.86
CA ARG A 133 -4.90 -5.71 6.87
C ARG A 133 -6.38 -5.80 7.28
N ALA A 134 -6.72 -5.19 8.41
CA ALA A 134 -8.06 -5.23 9.00
C ALA A 134 -9.05 -4.19 8.43
N ALA A 135 -8.79 -3.63 7.25
CA ALA A 135 -9.81 -2.83 6.56
C ALA A 135 -10.94 -3.75 6.07
N GLY A 136 -12.18 -3.26 6.08
CA GLY A 136 -13.34 -4.06 5.69
C GLY A 136 -13.32 -4.56 4.25
N SER A 137 -12.53 -3.94 3.38
CA SER A 137 -12.32 -4.33 1.98
C SER A 137 -11.09 -3.65 1.37
N PRO A 138 -10.60 -4.09 0.19
CA PRO A 138 -9.43 -3.49 -0.47
C PRO A 138 -9.50 -1.99 -0.68
N SER A 139 -10.67 -1.50 -1.11
CA SER A 139 -10.86 -0.09 -1.40
C SER A 139 -11.08 0.73 -0.12
N THR A 140 -11.38 0.12 1.03
CA THR A 140 -11.61 0.85 2.29
C THR A 140 -10.36 1.03 3.15
N THR A 141 -9.20 0.54 2.69
CA THR A 141 -7.91 0.92 3.30
C THR A 141 -7.74 2.44 3.28
N TRP A 142 -7.16 3.04 4.32
CA TRP A 142 -7.06 4.51 4.37
C TRP A 142 -6.29 5.11 3.18
N PRO A 143 -5.22 4.48 2.64
CA PRO A 143 -4.56 5.00 1.43
C PRO A 143 -5.47 4.90 0.21
N ALA A 144 -6.16 3.77 0.01
CA ALA A 144 -7.07 3.60 -1.12
C ALA A 144 -8.22 4.61 -1.06
N PHE A 145 -8.84 4.77 0.12
CA PHE A 145 -9.91 5.72 0.35
C PHE A 145 -9.46 7.15 0.07
N ALA A 146 -8.33 7.58 0.63
CA ALA A 146 -7.79 8.92 0.41
C ALA A 146 -7.44 9.14 -1.07
N ALA A 147 -6.85 8.14 -1.74
CA ALA A 147 -6.49 8.24 -3.15
C ALA A 147 -7.73 8.40 -4.04
N ARG A 148 -8.79 7.62 -3.83
CA ARG A 148 -10.04 7.80 -4.59
C ARG A 148 -10.69 9.15 -4.31
N LYS A 149 -10.78 9.53 -3.03
CA LYS A 149 -11.38 10.80 -2.62
C LYS A 149 -10.70 12.02 -3.23
N HIS A 150 -9.38 11.95 -3.42
CA HIS A 150 -8.58 13.06 -3.94
C HIS A 150 -8.11 12.87 -5.38
N GLY A 151 -8.59 11.84 -6.09
CA GLY A 151 -8.22 11.59 -7.47
C GLY A 151 -6.73 11.32 -7.67
N LEU A 152 -6.11 10.52 -6.81
CA LEU A 152 -4.68 10.17 -6.85
C LEU A 152 -4.43 8.77 -7.41
N ASN A 153 -3.28 8.60 -8.05
CA ASN A 153 -2.74 7.31 -8.45
C ASN A 153 -1.84 6.75 -7.34
N LEU A 154 -2.39 5.85 -6.53
CA LEU A 154 -1.76 5.32 -5.33
C LEU A 154 -0.70 4.27 -5.65
N THR A 155 0.49 4.43 -5.07
CA THR A 155 1.42 3.33 -4.80
C THR A 155 1.54 3.16 -3.29
N CYS A 156 0.93 2.11 -2.76
CA CYS A 156 0.99 1.79 -1.34
C CYS A 156 2.19 0.89 -1.04
N LEU A 157 3.15 1.42 -0.30
CA LEU A 157 4.32 0.70 0.26
C LEU A 157 4.09 0.43 1.76
N GLY A 158 2.87 0.08 2.13
CA GLY A 158 2.57 -0.41 3.48
C GLY A 158 3.08 -1.84 3.67
N TYR A 159 3.98 -2.07 4.61
CA TYR A 159 4.47 -3.41 4.95
C TYR A 159 4.25 -3.68 6.43
N GLY A 160 3.23 -4.49 6.72
CA GLY A 160 2.83 -4.79 8.10
C GLY A 160 3.99 -5.35 8.91
N GLY A 161 4.38 -4.63 9.97
CA GLY A 161 5.48 -5.04 10.85
C GLY A 161 6.88 -4.81 10.27
N ASN A 162 7.02 -4.15 9.11
CA ASN A 162 8.28 -4.06 8.36
C ASN A 162 8.56 -2.61 7.90
N CYS A 163 8.21 -1.62 8.71
CA CYS A 163 8.48 -0.22 8.44
C CYS A 163 9.67 0.28 9.28
N HIS A 164 10.90 -0.09 8.90
CA HIS A 164 12.11 0.19 9.68
C HIS A 164 13.09 1.17 9.02
N LEU A 165 12.63 1.97 8.04
CA LEU A 165 13.46 2.98 7.34
C LEU A 165 14.64 2.35 6.58
N GLU A 166 14.42 1.22 5.94
CA GLU A 166 15.44 0.50 5.20
C GLU A 166 15.93 1.30 3.98
N PRO A 167 17.25 1.48 3.78
CA PRO A 167 17.79 2.23 2.65
C PRO A 167 17.36 1.68 1.29
N MET A 168 17.16 0.36 1.17
CA MET A 168 16.68 -0.24 -0.08
C MET A 168 15.23 0.14 -0.39
N VAL A 169 14.38 0.32 0.62
CA VAL A 169 13.02 0.84 0.42
C VAL A 169 13.07 2.33 0.05
N ALA A 170 13.99 3.11 0.64
CA ALA A 170 14.21 4.50 0.25
C ALA A 170 14.66 4.62 -1.22
N ARG A 171 15.60 3.79 -1.66
CA ARG A 171 16.09 3.75 -3.05
C ARG A 171 14.98 3.34 -4.03
N MET A 172 14.16 2.37 -3.66
CA MET A 172 13.00 2.00 -4.46
C MET A 172 12.02 3.17 -4.55
N MET A 173 11.69 3.81 -3.42
CA MET A 173 10.78 4.97 -3.38
C MET A 173 11.32 6.17 -4.18
N ARG A 174 12.63 6.39 -4.18
CA ARG A 174 13.35 7.38 -5.00
C ARG A 174 13.18 7.12 -6.51
N ASP A 175 13.12 5.85 -6.91
CA ASP A 175 13.09 5.47 -8.32
C ASP A 175 11.65 5.33 -8.86
N LEU A 176 10.63 5.41 -7.99
CA LEU A 176 9.22 5.42 -8.37
C LEU A 176 8.76 6.83 -8.79
N PRO A 177 7.94 6.97 -9.84
CA PRO A 177 7.39 8.26 -10.22
C PRO A 177 6.39 8.74 -9.16
N ALA A 178 6.56 9.96 -8.68
CA ALA A 178 5.74 10.53 -7.60
C ALA A 178 5.55 12.04 -7.75
N ASP A 179 4.30 12.47 -7.65
CA ASP A 179 3.89 13.87 -7.54
C ASP A 179 3.68 14.25 -6.05
N PHE A 180 3.39 13.27 -5.20
CA PHE A 180 3.29 13.39 -3.75
C PHE A 180 3.93 12.19 -3.06
N LEU A 181 4.66 12.45 -1.99
CA LEU A 181 5.32 11.43 -1.18
C LEU A 181 4.82 11.53 0.26
N SER A 182 4.58 10.39 0.91
CA SER A 182 4.38 10.35 2.35
C SER A 182 5.02 9.13 2.99
N MET A 183 5.39 9.25 4.24
CA MET A 183 5.74 8.10 5.06
C MET A 183 5.13 8.20 6.44
N LYS A 184 4.68 7.08 7.01
CA LYS A 184 4.26 7.00 8.41
C LYS A 184 5.10 5.99 9.18
N VAL A 185 5.94 6.51 10.07
CA VAL A 185 7.03 5.75 10.70
C VAL A 185 6.98 5.82 12.24
N GLY A 186 7.68 4.90 12.90
CA GLY A 186 7.79 4.83 14.36
C GLY A 186 7.29 3.51 14.95
N ILE A 187 6.01 3.15 14.79
CA ILE A 187 5.39 2.07 15.59
C ILE A 187 6.02 0.68 15.41
N ASN A 188 6.51 0.34 14.21
CA ASN A 188 7.25 -0.93 14.01
C ASN A 188 8.66 -0.85 14.60
N ILE A 189 9.28 0.32 14.53
CA ILE A 189 10.59 0.55 15.12
C ILE A 189 10.51 0.46 16.65
N TYR A 190 9.47 1.06 17.25
CA TYR A 190 9.16 0.94 18.67
C TYR A 190 8.95 -0.53 19.05
N GLY A 191 8.08 -1.24 18.34
CA GLY A 191 7.68 -2.60 18.68
C GLY A 191 8.77 -3.67 18.45
N SER A 192 9.79 -3.37 17.64
CA SER A 192 10.88 -4.29 17.32
C SER A 192 12.24 -3.85 17.84
N ASP A 193 12.30 -2.76 18.61
CA ASP A 193 13.54 -2.19 19.16
C ASP A 193 14.62 -1.91 18.09
N SER A 194 14.19 -1.70 16.84
CA SER A 194 15.11 -1.76 15.68
C SER A 194 15.99 -0.53 15.50
N LEU A 195 15.60 0.63 16.07
CA LEU A 195 16.39 1.86 16.09
C LEU A 195 16.27 2.50 17.48
N SER A 196 17.37 3.05 17.97
CA SER A 196 17.48 3.68 19.29
C SER A 196 17.36 5.21 19.19
N PRO A 197 17.28 5.94 20.32
CA PRO A 197 17.32 7.41 20.34
C PRO A 197 18.47 8.00 19.52
N ARG A 198 19.60 7.30 19.44
CA ARG A 198 20.75 7.76 18.66
C ARG A 198 20.59 7.59 17.15
N THR A 199 19.84 6.60 16.67
CA THR A 199 19.82 6.24 15.25
C THR A 199 18.54 6.63 14.53
N PHE A 200 17.41 6.74 15.22
CA PHE A 200 16.10 6.94 14.59
C PHE A 200 15.99 8.27 13.82
N GLN A 201 16.36 9.39 14.43
CA GLN A 201 16.34 10.70 13.76
C GLN A 201 17.20 10.69 12.48
N SER A 202 18.42 10.14 12.58
CA SER A 202 19.34 10.05 11.45
C SER A 202 18.84 9.14 10.32
N ALA A 203 18.09 8.07 10.66
CA ALA A 203 17.49 7.18 9.69
C ALA A 203 16.35 7.85 8.91
N ILE A 204 15.53 8.68 9.57
CA ILE A 204 14.51 9.51 8.90
C ILE A 204 15.18 10.45 7.91
N ILE A 205 16.19 11.20 8.38
CA ILE A 205 16.93 12.15 7.54
C ILE A 205 17.54 11.41 6.35
N GLY A 206 18.28 10.33 6.58
CA GLY A 206 18.90 9.54 5.51
C GLY A 206 17.89 9.00 4.50
N PHE A 207 16.76 8.48 4.95
CA PHE A 207 15.69 8.01 4.06
C PHE A 207 15.17 9.14 3.16
N VAL A 208 14.87 10.30 3.75
CA VAL A 208 14.38 11.46 2.99
C VAL A 208 15.43 11.97 2.01
N GLN A 209 16.69 12.08 2.43
CA GLN A 209 17.79 12.52 1.57
C GLN A 209 17.98 11.59 0.36
N ILE A 210 17.91 10.27 0.55
CA ILE A 210 17.96 9.29 -0.56
C ILE A 210 16.81 9.55 -1.55
N VAL A 211 15.58 9.75 -1.07
CA VAL A 211 14.44 10.04 -1.95
C VAL A 211 14.60 11.37 -2.68
N ARG A 212 15.15 12.39 -2.00
CA ARG A 212 15.40 13.73 -2.58
C ARG A 212 16.41 13.73 -3.72
N GLU A 213 17.28 12.73 -3.85
CA GLU A 213 18.21 12.59 -4.98
C GLU A 213 17.51 12.63 -6.36
N LYS A 214 16.26 12.14 -6.45
CA LYS A 214 15.45 12.20 -7.69
C LYS A 214 14.13 12.95 -7.55
N HIS A 215 13.79 13.34 -6.33
CA HIS A 215 12.60 14.12 -6.01
C HIS A 215 12.97 15.41 -5.27
N PRO A 216 13.78 16.31 -5.86
CA PRO A 216 14.30 17.49 -5.15
C PRO A 216 13.17 18.35 -4.58
N ASP A 217 12.09 18.54 -5.33
CA ASP A 217 11.01 19.48 -4.98
C ASP A 217 9.66 18.78 -4.70
N THR A 218 9.53 17.46 -4.91
CA THR A 218 8.26 16.74 -4.69
C THR A 218 7.80 16.89 -3.24
N PRO A 219 6.55 17.31 -2.95
CA PRO A 219 6.06 17.38 -1.59
C PRO A 219 6.22 16.04 -0.85
N PHE A 220 6.90 16.04 0.29
CA PHE A 220 7.16 14.84 1.09
C PHE A 220 6.71 15.06 2.54
N VAL A 221 5.62 14.39 2.93
CA VAL A 221 5.08 14.43 4.28
C VAL A 221 5.66 13.31 5.14
N VAL A 222 6.27 13.67 6.26
CA VAL A 222 6.67 12.72 7.31
C VAL A 222 5.62 12.72 8.41
N ILE A 223 4.91 11.61 8.55
CA ILE A 223 3.82 11.43 9.49
C ILE A 223 4.36 10.63 10.68
N SER A 224 4.23 11.18 11.89
CA SER A 224 4.57 10.45 13.10
C SER A 224 3.62 9.27 13.33
N SER A 225 4.00 8.36 14.22
CA SER A 225 3.07 7.32 14.66
C SER A 225 1.83 7.93 15.31
N ILE A 226 0.67 7.26 15.12
CA ILE A 226 -0.57 7.63 15.80
C ILE A 226 -0.53 7.16 17.26
N TYR A 227 -1.51 7.57 18.07
CA TYR A 227 -1.70 7.06 19.42
C TYR A 227 -1.84 5.53 19.44
N SER A 228 -1.17 4.88 20.39
CA SER A 228 -1.23 3.45 20.66
C SER A 228 -1.33 3.23 22.18
N PRO A 229 -2.48 2.73 22.68
CA PRO A 229 -2.66 2.48 24.11
C PRO A 229 -1.53 1.65 24.71
N GLY A 230 -1.05 2.08 25.88
CA GLY A 230 0.00 1.39 26.64
C GLY A 230 1.43 1.53 26.09
N ARG A 231 1.63 2.30 25.01
CA ARG A 231 2.96 2.53 24.40
C ARG A 231 3.41 3.99 24.42
N GLU A 232 2.52 4.90 24.82
CA GLU A 232 2.80 6.34 24.79
C GLU A 232 3.95 6.73 25.71
N ASP A 233 3.93 6.24 26.95
CA ASP A 233 4.91 6.59 28.00
C ASP A 233 5.78 5.40 28.42
N ALA A 234 5.55 4.23 27.81
CA ALA A 234 6.30 3.02 28.11
C ALA A 234 7.61 2.99 27.31
N LEU A 235 8.74 2.75 27.98
CA LEU A 235 10.01 2.53 27.31
C LEU A 235 10.03 1.16 26.64
N ASN A 236 10.49 1.11 25.40
CA ASN A 236 10.84 -0.12 24.72
C ASN A 236 12.26 -0.61 25.11
N GLY A 237 12.74 -1.69 24.50
CA GLY A 237 14.02 -2.32 24.85
C GLY A 237 15.26 -1.47 24.56
N VAL A 238 15.13 -0.39 23.80
CA VAL A 238 16.23 0.53 23.44
C VAL A 238 16.07 1.94 24.05
N GLY A 239 15.13 2.10 24.98
CA GLY A 239 14.94 3.34 25.72
C GLY A 239 14.15 4.42 24.98
N PHE A 240 13.22 4.02 24.11
CA PHE A 240 12.28 4.93 23.46
C PHE A 240 10.86 4.74 24.00
N THR A 241 10.15 5.84 24.20
CA THR A 241 8.68 5.84 24.22
C THR A 241 8.13 6.13 22.81
N LEU A 242 6.83 5.88 22.59
CA LEU A 242 6.22 6.28 21.32
C LEU A 242 6.09 7.81 21.22
N ASP A 243 5.96 8.52 22.33
CA ASP A 243 5.98 9.99 22.34
C ASP A 243 7.33 10.55 21.92
N ASP A 244 8.44 10.03 22.47
CA ASP A 244 9.81 10.41 22.05
C ASP A 244 9.99 10.25 20.54
N MET A 245 9.49 9.15 19.95
CA MET A 245 9.57 8.95 18.50
C MET A 245 8.77 9.99 17.69
N ARG A 246 7.67 10.54 18.22
CA ARG A 246 6.98 11.65 17.54
C ARG A 246 7.80 12.92 17.58
N GLN A 247 8.43 13.21 18.73
CA GLN A 247 9.30 14.36 18.90
C GLN A 247 10.53 14.27 17.97
N GLU A 248 11.16 13.09 17.89
CA GLU A 248 12.32 12.86 17.00
C GLU A 248 11.95 12.95 15.52
N ALA A 249 10.76 12.48 15.11
CA ALA A 249 10.28 12.67 13.75
C ALA A 249 10.10 14.16 13.42
N ALA A 250 9.54 14.95 14.32
CA ALA A 250 9.40 16.40 14.14
C ALA A 250 10.76 17.11 14.12
N ALA A 251 11.70 16.70 14.97
CA ALA A 251 13.07 17.22 15.01
C ALA A 251 13.82 16.91 13.70
N ALA A 252 13.69 15.69 13.17
CA ALA A 252 14.26 15.30 11.89
C ALA A 252 13.76 16.19 10.74
N VAL A 253 12.45 16.45 10.66
CA VAL A 253 11.88 17.35 9.64
C VAL A 253 12.40 18.77 9.81
N SER A 254 12.41 19.30 11.03
CA SER A 254 12.89 20.65 11.32
C SER A 254 14.35 20.83 10.91
N ALA A 255 15.20 19.83 11.15
CA ALA A 255 16.61 19.85 10.77
C ALA A 255 16.86 19.83 9.25
N MET A 256 15.89 19.41 8.43
CA MET A 256 15.98 19.42 6.97
C MET A 256 15.38 20.68 6.33
N GLN A 257 14.69 21.52 7.11
CA GLN A 257 14.04 22.75 6.63
C GLN A 257 14.84 24.02 6.95
N GLY A 258 15.76 23.95 7.91
CA GLY A 258 16.71 25.03 8.24
C GLY A 258 17.96 24.98 7.38
#